data_AF-A0A6B3FD64-F1
#
_entry.id   AF-A0A6B3FD64-F1
#
_cell.length_a   1.000
_cell.length_b   1.000
_cell.length_c   1.000
_cell.angle_alpha   90.00
_cell.angle_beta   90.00
_cell.angle_gamma   90.00
#
_symmetry.space_group_name_H-M   'P 1'
#
loop_
_entity.id
_entity.type
_entity.pdbx_description
1 polymer ?
#
loop_
_entity_poly.entity_id
_entity_poly.type
_entity_poly.pdbx_seq_one_letter_code
_entity_poly.pdbx_strand_id
1 'polypeptide(L)'
;MSESDGIRQLPWTGQDDKPCYVIGDGTGYVSRMADGFENIQLAMAGDLIGHATELLADRKVTGVQLHFLASRLTESLRTAKRVAESRGSRLGLAGADPDIDDW
;
A
#
# COMPACT_ATOMS: atom_id res chain seq x y z
N MET A 1 -16.71 -19.24 -11.70
CA MET A 1 -15.38 -19.11 -11.12
C MET A 1 -14.62 -18.12 -11.99
N SER A 2 -14.62 -16.86 -11.59
CA SER A 2 -14.06 -15.79 -12.42
C SER A 2 -12.53 -15.86 -12.40
N GLU A 3 -11.90 -15.64 -13.55
CA GLU A 3 -10.45 -15.73 -13.80
C GLU A 3 -9.57 -14.87 -12.88
N SER A 4 -10.16 -13.89 -12.19
CA SER A 4 -9.48 -13.00 -11.24
C SER A 4 -9.36 -13.56 -9.82
N ASP A 5 -10.07 -14.65 -9.51
CA ASP A 5 -10.09 -15.28 -8.18
C ASP A 5 -8.82 -16.11 -7.99
N GLY A 6 -7.69 -15.41 -7.83
CA GLY A 6 -6.40 -16.05 -7.55
C GLY A 6 -5.17 -15.26 -7.95
N ILE A 7 -5.28 -14.15 -8.67
CA ILE A 7 -4.12 -13.31 -9.03
C ILE A 7 -3.91 -12.25 -7.96
N ARG A 8 -2.77 -12.29 -7.27
CA ARG A 8 -2.37 -11.31 -6.25
C ARG A 8 -1.10 -10.58 -6.68
N GLN A 9 -1.13 -9.25 -6.68
CA GLN A 9 0.08 -8.45 -6.78
C GLN A 9 0.88 -8.51 -5.46
N LEU A 10 2.19 -8.69 -5.57
CA LEU A 10 3.11 -8.74 -4.44
C LEU A 10 3.57 -7.32 -4.04
N PRO A 11 3.87 -7.08 -2.75
CA PRO A 11 4.29 -5.76 -2.25
C PRO A 11 5.75 -5.41 -2.61
N TRP A 12 6.49 -6.35 -3.20
CA TRP A 12 7.81 -6.14 -3.79
C TRP A 12 7.73 -6.11 -5.32
N THR A 13 8.77 -5.54 -5.94
CA THR A 13 8.95 -5.57 -7.39
C THR A 13 9.77 -6.79 -7.81
N GLY A 14 9.62 -7.16 -9.07
CA GLY A 14 10.47 -8.13 -9.73
C GLY A 14 11.64 -7.46 -10.43
N GLN A 15 12.14 -8.15 -11.44
CA GLN A 15 13.18 -7.63 -12.31
C GLN A 15 12.72 -6.35 -13.01
N ASP A 16 13.64 -5.39 -13.17
CA ASP A 16 13.40 -4.07 -13.78
C ASP A 16 12.26 -3.26 -13.14
N ASP A 17 12.08 -3.38 -11.82
CA ASP A 17 11.01 -2.71 -11.05
C ASP A 17 9.57 -3.05 -11.49
N LYS A 18 9.41 -4.12 -12.27
CA LYS A 18 8.10 -4.54 -12.76
C LYS A 18 7.24 -5.13 -11.62
N PRO A 19 5.91 -4.92 -11.65
CA PRO A 19 5.00 -5.59 -10.72
C PRO A 19 5.16 -7.12 -10.77
N CYS A 20 5.25 -7.75 -9.60
CA CYS A 20 5.22 -9.20 -9.47
C CYS A 20 3.85 -9.69 -9.00
N TYR A 21 3.47 -10.89 -9.44
CA TYR A 21 2.20 -11.51 -9.09
C TYR A 21 2.40 -12.96 -8.63
N VAL A 22 1.51 -13.42 -7.76
CA VAL A 22 1.34 -14.83 -7.40
C VAL A 22 -0.05 -15.28 -7.80
N ILE A 23 -0.16 -16.50 -8.33
CA ILE A 23 -1.43 -17.14 -8.71
C ILE A 23 -1.71 -18.27 -7.72
N GLY A 24 -2.87 -18.25 -7.07
CA GLY A 24 -3.32 -19.30 -6.16
C GLY A 24 -4.44 -18.83 -5.24
N ASP A 25 -4.86 -19.70 -4.32
CA ASP A 25 -5.98 -19.47 -3.39
C ASP A 25 -5.74 -18.38 -2.31
N GLY A 26 -4.64 -17.64 -2.39
CA GLY A 26 -4.30 -16.60 -1.43
C GLY A 26 -3.76 -17.10 -0.08
N THR A 27 -3.70 -18.40 0.18
CA THR A 27 -3.30 -18.95 1.49
C THR A 27 -1.87 -19.52 1.52
N GLY A 28 -1.24 -19.68 0.36
CA GLY A 28 0.11 -20.22 0.21
C GLY A 28 1.24 -19.40 0.88
N TYR A 29 2.44 -19.98 0.95
CA TYR A 29 3.61 -19.38 1.63
C TYR A 29 3.94 -17.96 1.13
N VAL A 30 3.94 -17.76 -0.19
CA VAL A 30 4.24 -16.45 -0.81
C VAL A 30 3.18 -15.40 -0.42
N SER A 31 1.92 -15.79 -0.34
CA SER A 31 0.83 -14.89 0.09
C SER A 31 1.00 -14.47 1.54
N ARG A 32 1.33 -15.40 2.45
CA ARG A 32 1.61 -15.04 3.86
C ARG A 32 2.84 -14.15 4.01
N MET A 33 3.87 -14.36 3.18
CA MET A 33 5.03 -13.48 3.12
C MET A 33 4.61 -12.07 2.67
N ALA A 34 3.78 -11.98 1.63
CA ALA A 34 3.22 -10.70 1.17
C ALA A 34 2.40 -10.00 2.26
N ASP A 35 1.59 -10.72 3.04
CA ASP A 35 0.88 -10.12 4.18
C ASP A 35 1.85 -9.54 5.23
N GLY A 36 2.94 -10.25 5.52
CA GLY A 36 4.00 -9.77 6.40
C GLY A 36 4.65 -8.48 5.91
N PHE A 37 5.01 -8.41 4.62
CA PHE A 37 5.57 -7.20 4.02
C PHE A 37 4.58 -6.04 4.00
N GLU A 38 3.31 -6.27 3.65
CA GLU A 38 2.26 -5.25 3.73
C GLU A 38 2.14 -4.69 5.16
N ASN A 39 2.18 -5.55 6.18
CA ASN A 39 2.10 -5.13 7.58
C ASN A 39 3.33 -4.30 8.01
N ILE A 40 4.54 -4.71 7.62
CA ILE A 40 5.76 -3.95 7.90
C ILE A 40 5.70 -2.56 7.22
N GLN A 41 5.24 -2.50 5.97
CA GLN A 41 5.07 -1.24 5.25
C GLN A 41 4.09 -0.28 5.95
N LEU A 42 2.95 -0.81 6.44
CA LEU A 42 1.98 -0.02 7.19
C LEU A 42 2.50 0.40 8.56
N ALA A 43 3.28 -0.44 9.24
CA ALA A 43 3.92 -0.08 10.51
C ALA A 43 4.92 1.09 10.33
N MET A 44 5.79 1.00 9.31
CA MET A 44 6.71 2.10 8.98
C MET A 44 5.99 3.40 8.62
N ALA A 45 4.83 3.32 7.96
CA ALA A 45 3.98 4.48 7.70
C ALA A 45 3.46 5.09 9.01
N GLY A 46 3.03 4.25 9.96
CA GLY A 46 2.65 4.68 11.31
C GLY A 46 3.78 5.40 12.05
N ASP A 47 4.99 4.84 12.02
CA ASP A 47 6.17 5.45 12.63
C ASP A 47 6.47 6.83 12.01
N LEU A 48 6.40 6.94 10.67
CA LEU A 48 6.60 8.21 9.97
C LEU A 48 5.54 9.25 10.34
N ILE A 49 4.27 8.85 10.51
CA ILE A 49 3.20 9.75 10.97
C ILE A 49 3.50 10.26 12.39
N GLY A 50 4.02 9.41 13.28
CA GLY A 50 4.48 9.81 14.61
C GLY A 50 5.56 10.90 14.53
N HIS A 51 6.62 10.66 13.75
CA HIS A 51 7.69 11.63 13.55
C HIS A 51 7.20 12.93 12.89
N ALA A 52 6.27 12.83 11.93
CA ALA A 52 5.65 13.98 11.28
C ALA A 52 4.90 14.85 12.31
N THR A 53 4.16 14.21 13.21
CA THR A 53 3.39 14.90 14.26
C THR A 53 4.31 15.68 15.20
N GLU A 54 5.41 15.06 15.64
CA GLU A 54 6.41 15.71 16.49
C GLU A 54 7.10 16.88 15.78
N LEU A 55 7.53 16.68 14.53
CA LEU A 55 8.24 17.69 13.75
C LEU A 55 7.36 18.90 13.40
N LEU A 56 6.07 18.67 13.12
CA LEU A 56 5.10 19.75 12.84
C LEU A 56 4.69 20.53 14.10
N ALA A 57 4.86 19.95 15.30
CA ALA A 57 4.64 20.66 16.55
C ALA A 57 5.77 21.67 16.87
N ASP A 58 6.97 21.49 16.31
CA ASP A 58 8.08 22.42 16.49
C ASP A 58 7.96 23.65 15.58
N ARG A 59 7.76 24.82 16.20
CA ARG A 59 7.67 26.12 15.50
C ARG A 59 8.98 26.58 14.86
N LYS A 60 10.10 25.90 15.13
CA LYS A 60 11.42 26.19 14.55
C LYS A 60 11.72 25.36 13.30
N VAL A 61 10.79 24.51 12.86
CA VAL A 61 10.97 23.68 11.67
C VAL A 61 11.28 24.55 10.44
N THR A 62 12.32 24.18 9.72
CA THR A 62 12.75 24.89 8.51
C THR A 62 11.98 24.41 7.29
N GLY A 63 11.93 25.24 6.23
CA GLY A 63 11.34 24.85 4.95
C GLY A 63 11.98 23.60 4.33
N VAL A 64 13.29 23.39 4.52
CA VAL A 64 14.00 22.18 4.05
C VAL A 64 13.49 20.94 4.77
N GLN A 65 13.32 21.01 6.10
CA GLN A 65 12.77 19.90 6.89
C GLN A 65 11.33 19.59 6.49
N LEU A 66 10.51 20.63 6.24
CA LEU A 66 9.14 20.45 5.74
C LEU A 66 9.10 19.79 4.35
N HIS A 67 9.96 20.21 3.42
CA HIS A 67 10.04 19.61 2.09
C HIS A 67 10.48 18.14 2.15
N PHE A 68 11.47 17.83 3.01
CA PHE A 68 11.90 16.46 3.24
C PHE A 68 10.75 15.62 3.84
N LEU A 69 10.08 16.12 4.88
CA LEU A 69 8.95 15.45 5.49
C LEU A 69 7.83 15.17 4.47
N ALA A 70 7.45 16.17 3.68
CA ALA A 70 6.42 16.03 2.64
C ALA A 70 6.79 14.98 1.58
N SER A 71 8.06 14.91 1.19
CA SER A 71 8.56 13.88 0.26
C SER A 71 8.42 12.48 0.85
N ARG A 72 8.84 12.29 2.11
CA ARG A 72 8.73 11.00 2.82
C ARG A 72 7.28 10.57 3.03
N LEU A 73 6.40 11.51 3.40
CA LEU A 73 4.97 11.24 3.54
C LEU A 73 4.35 10.84 2.19
N THR A 74 4.74 11.50 1.10
CA THR A 74 4.25 11.16 -0.24
C THR A 74 4.67 9.74 -0.65
N GLU A 75 5.92 9.35 -0.39
CA GLU A 75 6.40 7.98 -0.62
C GLU A 75 5.61 6.96 0.20
N SER A 76 5.42 7.23 1.48
CA SER A 76 4.66 6.35 2.39
C SER A 76 3.19 6.20 1.97
N LEU A 77 2.55 7.29 1.56
CA LEU A 77 1.17 7.28 1.05
C LEU A 77 1.02 6.45 -0.23
N ARG A 78 2.00 6.49 -1.15
CA ARG A 78 1.99 5.64 -2.34
C ARG A 78 2.04 4.16 -1.96
N THR A 79 2.88 3.80 -0.99
CA THR A 79 2.95 2.43 -0.48
C THR A 79 1.63 2.02 0.18
N ALA A 80 1.07 2.84 1.06
CA ALA A 80 -0.21 2.57 1.72
C ALA A 80 -1.36 2.41 0.71
N LYS A 81 -1.41 3.26 -0.33
CA LYS A 81 -2.37 3.15 -1.43
C LYS A 81 -2.24 1.80 -2.16
N ARG A 82 -1.02 1.38 -2.51
CA ARG A 82 -0.78 0.09 -3.18
C ARG A 82 -1.22 -1.10 -2.31
N VAL A 83 -0.99 -1.04 -1.00
CA VAL A 83 -1.45 -2.07 -0.05
C VAL A 83 -2.98 -2.12 -0.02
N ALA A 84 -3.64 -0.97 0.05
CA ALA A 84 -5.10 -0.89 0.05
C ALA A 84 -5.70 -1.43 -1.25
N GLU A 85 -5.15 -1.08 -2.41
CA GLU A 85 -5.57 -1.60 -3.72
C GLU A 85 -5.39 -3.12 -3.80
N SER A 86 -4.22 -3.63 -3.41
CA SER A 86 -3.94 -5.08 -3.38
C SER A 86 -4.92 -5.83 -2.48
N ARG A 87 -5.27 -5.29 -1.31
CA ARG A 87 -6.26 -5.86 -0.40
C ARG A 87 -7.68 -5.79 -0.97
N GLY A 88 -8.06 -4.66 -1.57
CA GLY A 88 -9.36 -4.47 -2.21
C GLY A 88 -9.61 -5.44 -3.37
N SER A 89 -8.60 -5.66 -4.22
CA SER A 89 -8.69 -6.64 -5.32
C SER A 89 -8.97 -8.05 -4.84
N ARG A 90 -8.42 -8.46 -3.68
CA ARG A 90 -8.69 -9.78 -3.09
C ARG A 90 -10.09 -9.92 -2.49
N LEU A 91 -10.75 -8.80 -2.18
CA LEU A 91 -12.11 -8.78 -1.65
C LEU A 91 -13.17 -8.66 -2.78
N GLY A 92 -12.75 -8.62 -4.04
CA GLY A 92 -13.65 -8.36 -5.18
C GLY A 92 -14.09 -6.89 -5.30
N LEU A 93 -13.56 -5.99 -4.47
CA LEU A 93 -13.91 -4.56 -4.49
C LEU A 93 -13.34 -3.82 -5.71
N ALA A 94 -12.34 -4.39 -6.38
CA ALA A 94 -11.75 -3.80 -7.60
C ALA A 94 -12.62 -3.96 -8.85
N GLY A 95 -13.72 -4.72 -8.78
CA GLY A 95 -14.71 -4.88 -9.86
C GLY A 95 -16.06 -4.19 -9.60
N ALA A 96 -16.24 -3.55 -8.45
CA ALA A 96 -17.43 -2.76 -8.16
C ALA A 96 -17.24 -1.36 -8.75
N ASP A 97 -17.71 -1.17 -9.97
CA ASP A 97 -17.87 0.15 -10.57
C ASP A 97 -18.85 0.97 -9.70
N PRO A 98 -18.43 2.11 -9.10
CA PRO A 98 -19.32 2.92 -8.27
C PRO A 98 -20.47 3.59 -9.04
N ASP A 99 -20.52 3.46 -10.37
CA ASP A 99 -21.60 3.98 -11.22
C ASP A 99 -22.78 2.99 -11.44
N ILE A 100 -22.78 1.79 -10.81
CA ILE A 100 -24.00 0.96 -10.77
C ILE A 100 -24.87 1.38 -9.57
N ASP A 101 -25.38 2.61 -9.62
CA ASP A 101 -26.66 2.97 -9.04
C ASP A 101 -27.66 3.06 -10.22
N ASP A 102 -28.34 1.95 -10.48
CA ASP A 102 -29.44 1.90 -11.44
C ASP A 102 -30.75 2.31 -10.74
N TRP A 103 -31.54 3.12 -11.45
CA TRP A 103 -32.84 3.67 -11.06
C TRP A 103 -33.91 2.60 -10.79
#